data_AF-A0A938LJA4-F1
#
_entry.id   AF-A0A938LJA4-F1
#
_cell.length_a   1.000
_cell.length_b   1.000
_cell.length_c   1.000
_cell.angle_alpha   90.00
_cell.angle_beta   90.00
_cell.angle_gamma   90.00
#
_symmetry.space_group_name_H-M   'P 1'
#
loop_
_entity.id
_entity.type
_entity.pdbx_description
1 polymer ?
#
loop_
_entity_poly.entity_id
_entity_poly.type
_entity_poly.pdbx_seq_one_letter_code
_entity_poly.pdbx_strand_id
1 'polypeptide(L)'
;MTRVRIKGLLGLADRVRRELAEGVSASRLAELKNTVEQGLRTVDECLAASGLRPDALPPPSRKAREFLAAVDFGRVAAGPAQAGPPPRTVSFVGLRAFVDEVLDRMAIAAADAERCDLAAAISRAGADIEASLRADGLASAHLKPESRALAAWLAYFARPENFAAYGAALATARRAFEDARPPASPFPLPLLIHFRPLKGLYRLAARPGGTRVMLPTPMITFDEPLLRALAALSWRRTADRQPILAAMMRGPYQAVLAQVEVCASPAEVGAGLRHDLRQAFERVNAAYFAGAMAAPRLEWSRAFTFRKFGHYDRLRDAVMVSLSLDGPDVPEYVIDFVMYHELLHRHLGAKWDGGRQAQHTPEFRQAEKRFHRYQEARAFLQGRAGRR
;
A
#
# COMPACT_ATOMS: atom_id res chain seq x y z
N MET A 1 -19.45 21.90 -21.69
CA MET A 1 -18.38 22.65 -20.99
C MET A 1 -17.04 22.04 -21.35
N THR A 2 -16.19 22.81 -22.03
CA THR A 2 -14.86 22.41 -22.52
C THR A 2 -13.94 22.14 -21.32
N ARG A 3 -13.54 20.88 -21.10
CA ARG A 3 -12.68 20.48 -19.98
C ARG A 3 -11.22 20.66 -20.37
N VAL A 4 -10.51 21.61 -19.75
CA VAL A 4 -9.06 21.77 -19.92
C VAL A 4 -8.33 20.80 -19.00
N ARG A 5 -7.34 20.07 -19.54
CA ARG A 5 -6.55 19.10 -18.80
C ARG A 5 -5.08 19.52 -18.81
N ILE A 6 -4.63 20.10 -17.70
CA ILE A 6 -3.23 20.53 -17.53
C ILE A 6 -2.41 19.33 -17.07
N LYS A 7 -1.55 18.81 -17.95
CA LYS A 7 -0.64 17.71 -17.62
C LYS A 7 0.38 18.17 -16.58
N GLY A 8 0.67 17.33 -15.58
CA GLY A 8 1.74 17.57 -14.60
C GLY A 8 1.32 18.26 -13.29
N LEU A 9 0.21 19.00 -13.25
CA LEU A 9 -0.21 19.76 -12.05
C LEU A 9 -0.43 18.89 -10.80
N LEU A 10 -1.10 17.75 -10.96
CA LEU A 10 -1.30 16.77 -9.88
C LEU A 10 0.05 16.20 -9.40
N GLY A 11 0.96 15.90 -10.32
CA GLY A 11 2.29 15.39 -9.98
C GLY A 11 3.18 16.42 -9.29
N LEU A 12 3.02 17.71 -9.61
CA LEU A 12 3.67 18.81 -8.91
C LEU A 12 3.14 18.94 -7.48
N ALA A 13 1.82 18.94 -7.29
CA ALA A 13 1.20 18.97 -5.95
C ALA A 13 1.62 17.78 -5.08
N ASP A 14 1.61 16.56 -5.63
CA ASP A 14 2.05 15.35 -4.93
C ASP A 14 3.54 15.42 -4.55
N ARG A 15 4.39 16.04 -5.38
CA ARG A 15 5.82 16.22 -5.11
C ARG A 15 6.04 17.24 -3.98
N VAL A 16 5.47 18.42 -4.12
CA VAL A 16 5.62 19.53 -3.15
C VAL A 16 5.17 19.08 -1.77
N ARG A 17 4.05 18.37 -1.69
CA ARG A 17 3.58 17.84 -0.42
C ARG A 17 4.57 16.86 0.22
N ARG A 18 5.08 15.91 -0.55
CA ARG A 18 5.97 14.87 -0.06
C ARG A 18 7.24 15.47 0.53
N GLU A 19 7.85 16.38 -0.23
CA GLU A 19 9.07 17.07 0.22
C GLU A 19 8.79 17.84 1.52
N LEU A 20 7.70 18.62 1.58
CA LEU A 20 7.33 19.36 2.80
C LEU A 20 7.05 18.48 4.02
N ALA A 21 6.52 17.26 3.84
CA ALA A 21 6.23 16.31 4.92
C ALA A 21 7.47 15.57 5.44
N GLU A 22 8.49 15.38 4.58
CA GLU A 22 9.74 14.69 4.90
C GLU A 22 10.78 15.64 5.55
N GLY A 23 10.50 16.95 5.56
CA GLY A 23 11.40 18.00 6.02
C GLY A 23 12.32 18.49 4.90
N VAL A 24 12.35 19.81 4.66
CA VAL A 24 13.04 20.42 3.51
C VAL A 24 14.10 21.41 4.00
N SER A 25 15.28 21.40 3.35
CA SER A 25 16.33 22.39 3.58
C SER A 25 15.91 23.79 3.06
N ALA A 26 16.51 24.85 3.60
CA ALA A 26 16.17 26.22 3.19
C ALA A 26 16.39 26.48 1.67
N SER A 27 17.47 25.93 1.09
CA SER A 27 17.75 26.05 -0.34
C SER A 27 16.73 25.30 -1.19
N ARG A 28 16.39 24.06 -0.81
CA ARG A 28 15.40 23.25 -1.51
C ARG A 28 13.99 23.83 -1.38
N LEU A 29 13.67 24.43 -0.24
CA LEU A 29 12.40 25.12 0.00
C LEU A 29 12.23 26.32 -0.96
N ALA A 30 13.31 27.06 -1.22
CA ALA A 30 13.32 28.14 -2.21
C ALA A 30 13.15 27.63 -3.66
N GLU A 31 13.81 26.52 -4.03
CA GLU A 31 13.61 25.87 -5.34
C GLU A 31 12.19 25.35 -5.51
N LEU A 32 11.62 24.74 -4.46
CA LEU A 32 10.27 24.22 -4.45
C LEU A 32 9.27 25.36 -4.61
N LYS A 33 9.47 26.48 -3.89
CA LYS A 33 8.70 27.72 -4.05
C LYS A 33 8.72 28.22 -5.49
N ASN A 34 9.90 28.36 -6.10
CA ASN A 34 10.05 28.80 -7.49
C ASN A 34 9.32 27.87 -8.48
N THR A 35 9.46 26.55 -8.28
CA THR A 35 8.79 25.54 -9.11
C THR A 35 7.27 25.64 -8.99
N VAL A 36 6.75 25.86 -7.78
CA VAL A 36 5.31 26.06 -7.55
C VAL A 36 4.80 27.34 -8.18
N GLU A 37 5.48 28.45 -7.99
CA GLU A 37 5.13 29.74 -8.60
C GLU A 37 5.13 29.68 -10.13
N GLN A 38 6.10 28.96 -10.72
CA GLN A 38 6.14 28.75 -12.17
C GLN A 38 5.00 27.84 -12.63
N GLY A 39 4.74 26.74 -11.93
CA GLY A 39 3.64 25.83 -12.24
C GLY A 39 2.26 26.49 -12.16
N LEU A 40 2.04 27.35 -11.15
CA LEU A 40 0.80 28.13 -11.00
C LEU A 40 0.66 29.17 -12.13
N ARG A 41 1.75 29.89 -12.48
CA ARG A 41 1.75 30.82 -13.62
C ARG A 41 1.39 30.14 -14.93
N THR A 42 2.01 29.00 -15.24
CA THR A 42 1.67 28.23 -16.46
C THR A 42 0.20 27.80 -16.48
N VAL A 43 -0.36 27.43 -15.32
CA VAL A 43 -1.78 27.10 -15.21
C VAL A 43 -2.66 28.31 -15.50
N ASP A 44 -2.32 29.47 -14.95
CA ASP A 44 -3.04 30.73 -15.15
C ASP A 44 -2.99 31.20 -16.60
N GLU A 45 -1.82 31.15 -17.24
CA GLU A 45 -1.62 31.46 -18.65
C GLU A 45 -2.45 30.55 -19.56
N CYS A 46 -2.46 29.24 -19.27
CA CYS A 46 -3.24 28.27 -20.03
C CYS A 46 -4.76 28.51 -19.91
N LEU A 47 -5.22 28.89 -18.72
CA LEU A 47 -6.61 29.24 -18.46
C LEU A 47 -7.00 30.55 -19.15
N ALA A 48 -6.16 31.58 -19.05
CA ALA A 48 -6.35 32.88 -19.69
C ALA A 48 -6.39 32.75 -21.22
N ALA A 49 -5.45 32.02 -21.82
CA ALA A 49 -5.41 31.77 -23.26
C ALA A 49 -6.64 31.00 -23.77
N SER A 50 -7.29 30.23 -22.90
CA SER A 50 -8.52 29.50 -23.20
C SER A 50 -9.80 30.28 -22.84
N GLY A 51 -9.69 31.50 -22.29
CA GLY A 51 -10.82 32.28 -21.79
C GLY A 51 -11.57 31.64 -20.62
N LEU A 52 -10.90 30.77 -19.85
CA LEU A 52 -11.51 29.96 -18.80
C LEU A 52 -11.06 30.41 -17.41
N ARG A 53 -11.96 30.27 -16.42
CA ARG A 53 -11.66 30.54 -15.01
C ARG A 53 -11.10 29.27 -14.34
N PRO A 54 -10.41 29.37 -13.18
CA PRO A 54 -9.91 28.21 -12.43
C PRO A 54 -10.99 27.17 -12.11
N ASP A 55 -12.24 27.62 -11.99
CA ASP A 55 -13.42 26.79 -11.76
C ASP A 55 -13.71 25.82 -12.91
N ALA A 56 -13.19 26.10 -14.11
CA ALA A 56 -13.29 25.23 -15.28
C ALA A 56 -12.32 24.03 -15.21
N LEU A 57 -11.34 24.05 -14.29
CA LEU A 57 -10.45 22.91 -14.08
C LEU A 57 -11.25 21.72 -13.52
N PRO A 58 -10.91 20.48 -13.95
CA PRO A 58 -11.40 19.27 -13.29
C PRO A 58 -11.13 19.33 -11.78
N PRO A 59 -12.03 18.80 -10.93
CA PRO A 59 -11.91 18.92 -9.48
C PRO A 59 -10.54 18.52 -8.89
N PRO A 60 -9.87 17.44 -9.36
CA PRO A 60 -8.54 17.08 -8.89
C PRO A 60 -7.47 18.13 -9.23
N SER A 61 -7.52 18.71 -10.43
CA SER A 61 -6.60 19.75 -10.88
C SER A 61 -6.85 21.08 -10.16
N ARG A 62 -8.12 21.41 -9.91
CA ARG A 62 -8.49 22.60 -9.13
C ARG A 62 -7.98 22.52 -7.70
N LYS A 63 -8.17 21.38 -7.04
CA LYS A 63 -7.67 21.15 -5.67
C LYS A 63 -6.15 21.10 -5.58
N ALA A 64 -5.48 20.48 -6.57
CA ALA A 64 -4.02 20.53 -6.67
C ALA A 64 -3.51 21.98 -6.77
N ARG A 65 -4.17 22.81 -7.58
CA ARG A 65 -3.88 24.25 -7.67
C ARG A 65 -4.16 24.99 -6.35
N GLU A 66 -5.32 24.79 -5.73
CA GLU A 66 -5.68 25.39 -4.44
C GLU A 66 -4.66 25.03 -3.35
N PHE A 67 -4.25 23.76 -3.29
CA PHE A 67 -3.20 23.30 -2.39
C PHE A 67 -1.89 24.05 -2.64
N LEU A 68 -1.41 24.05 -3.88
CA LEU A 68 -0.15 24.70 -4.26
C LEU A 68 -0.16 26.21 -3.97
N ALA A 69 -1.29 26.89 -4.21
CA ALA A 69 -1.45 28.31 -3.93
C ALA A 69 -1.55 28.62 -2.42
N ALA A 70 -1.97 27.65 -1.61
CA ALA A 70 -2.12 27.80 -0.16
C ALA A 70 -0.86 27.38 0.64
N VAL A 71 0.20 26.91 -0.03
CA VAL A 71 1.47 26.59 0.65
C VAL A 71 2.15 27.89 1.08
N ASP A 72 2.19 28.13 2.39
CA ASP A 72 2.98 29.22 2.97
C ASP A 72 4.41 28.72 3.24
N PHE A 73 5.27 28.86 2.23
CA PHE A 73 6.69 28.49 2.31
C PHE A 73 7.45 29.28 3.39
N GLY A 74 6.95 30.43 3.87
CA GLY A 74 7.60 31.19 4.95
C GLY A 74 7.38 30.61 6.33
N ARG A 75 6.36 29.75 6.51
CA ARG A 75 6.02 29.08 7.77
C ARG A 75 6.51 27.63 7.87
N VAL A 76 7.15 27.12 6.83
CA VAL A 76 7.73 25.77 6.83
C VAL A 76 9.03 25.84 7.63
N ALA A 77 9.09 25.16 8.78
CA ALA A 77 10.32 25.06 9.56
C ALA A 77 11.38 24.34 8.71
N ALA A 78 12.44 25.07 8.34
CA ALA A 78 13.57 24.47 7.64
C ALA A 78 14.24 23.48 8.59
N GLY A 79 14.21 22.19 8.23
CA GLY A 79 14.91 21.15 8.97
C GLY A 79 16.42 21.21 8.70
N PRO A 80 17.25 20.54 9.53
CA PRO A 80 18.67 20.37 9.22
C PRO A 80 18.80 19.78 7.81
N ALA A 81 19.74 20.31 7.04
CA ALA A 81 19.85 20.08 5.60
C ALA A 81 19.87 18.59 5.24
N GLN A 82 18.76 18.05 4.75
CA GLN A 82 18.81 16.92 3.82
C GLN A 82 19.11 17.52 2.44
N ALA A 83 20.41 17.55 2.13
CA ALA A 83 20.91 17.91 0.81
C ALA A 83 20.59 16.76 -0.15
N GLY A 84 19.45 16.82 -0.82
CA GLY A 84 19.14 15.89 -1.89
C GLY A 84 18.02 16.42 -2.79
N PRO A 85 18.11 16.20 -4.11
CA PRO A 85 16.96 16.38 -5.01
C PRO A 85 15.80 15.48 -4.52
N PRO A 86 14.54 15.73 -4.93
CA PRO A 86 13.41 14.87 -4.56
C PRO A 86 13.81 13.42 -4.79
N PRO A 87 13.53 12.50 -3.87
CA PRO A 87 13.99 11.13 -4.02
C PRO A 87 13.53 10.61 -5.37
N ARG A 88 14.50 10.41 -6.27
CA ARG A 88 14.24 9.77 -7.55
C ARG A 88 13.58 8.46 -7.19
N THR A 89 12.41 8.18 -7.75
CA THR A 89 11.81 6.86 -7.54
C THR A 89 12.68 5.85 -8.28
N VAL A 90 13.63 5.25 -7.55
CA VAL A 90 14.63 4.37 -8.12
C VAL A 90 14.06 2.97 -8.29
N SER A 91 14.58 2.26 -9.27
CA SER A 91 14.29 0.84 -9.48
C SER A 91 15.59 0.12 -9.74
N PHE A 92 15.79 -1.00 -9.07
CA PHE A 92 16.87 -1.93 -9.40
C PHE A 92 16.49 -2.69 -10.66
N VAL A 93 17.13 -2.35 -11.77
CA VAL A 93 16.97 -3.05 -13.05
C VAL A 93 17.39 -4.51 -12.83
N GLY A 94 16.60 -5.45 -13.34
CA GLY A 94 16.88 -6.88 -13.20
C GLY A 94 16.43 -7.51 -11.87
N LEU A 95 16.10 -6.73 -10.83
CA LEU A 95 15.69 -7.29 -9.52
C LEU A 95 14.53 -8.30 -9.62
N ARG A 96 13.53 -8.00 -10.44
CA ARG A 96 12.43 -8.93 -10.69
C ARG A 96 12.89 -10.22 -11.36
N ALA A 97 13.78 -10.11 -12.35
CA ALA A 97 14.30 -11.28 -13.06
C ALA A 97 15.15 -12.15 -12.13
N PHE A 98 16.00 -11.53 -11.31
CA PHE A 98 16.77 -12.19 -10.27
C PHE A 98 15.87 -12.94 -9.27
N VAL A 99 14.85 -12.28 -8.71
CA VAL A 99 13.91 -12.95 -7.77
C VAL A 99 13.14 -14.07 -8.47
N ASP A 100 12.72 -13.87 -9.72
CA ASP A 100 12.06 -14.92 -10.50
C ASP A 100 12.97 -16.15 -10.70
N GLU A 101 14.25 -15.95 -10.98
CA GLU A 101 15.25 -17.02 -11.16
C GLU A 101 15.55 -17.74 -9.85
N VAL A 102 15.76 -17.00 -8.75
CA VAL A 102 15.93 -17.59 -7.42
C VAL A 102 14.73 -18.45 -7.05
N LEU A 103 13.51 -17.95 -7.26
CA LEU A 103 12.29 -18.70 -6.94
C LEU A 103 12.11 -19.94 -7.82
N ASP A 104 12.42 -19.85 -9.13
CA ASP A 104 12.38 -21.01 -10.03
C ASP A 104 13.35 -22.09 -9.54
N ARG A 105 14.60 -21.71 -9.22
CA ARG A 105 15.62 -22.63 -8.70
C ARG A 105 15.23 -23.21 -7.36
N MET A 106 14.76 -22.38 -6.41
CA MET A 106 14.27 -22.85 -5.11
C MET A 106 13.16 -23.89 -5.28
N ALA A 107 12.24 -23.68 -6.24
CA ALA A 107 11.17 -24.62 -6.49
C ALA A 107 11.71 -26.02 -6.85
N ILE A 108 12.74 -26.11 -7.68
CA ILE A 108 13.29 -27.39 -8.14
C ILE A 108 14.48 -27.91 -7.30
N ALA A 109 15.03 -27.10 -6.40
CA ALA A 109 16.22 -27.43 -5.62
C ALA A 109 15.98 -28.65 -4.70
N ALA A 110 16.63 -29.75 -5.06
CA ALA A 110 16.57 -31.01 -4.31
C ALA A 110 17.67 -31.13 -3.25
N ALA A 111 18.83 -30.47 -3.45
CA ALA A 111 20.00 -30.59 -2.57
C ALA A 111 20.13 -29.43 -1.59
N ASP A 112 20.58 -29.72 -0.36
CA ASP A 112 20.77 -28.69 0.68
C ASP A 112 21.89 -27.71 0.33
N ALA A 113 22.95 -28.15 -0.36
CA ALA A 113 24.02 -27.27 -0.82
C ALA A 113 23.49 -26.16 -1.75
N GLU A 114 22.63 -26.50 -2.72
CA GLU A 114 22.03 -25.50 -3.62
C GLU A 114 21.11 -24.54 -2.85
N ARG A 115 20.39 -25.02 -1.84
CA ARG A 115 19.55 -24.17 -0.99
C ARG A 115 20.38 -23.19 -0.18
N CYS A 116 21.53 -23.61 0.35
CA CYS A 116 22.49 -22.74 1.03
C CYS A 116 23.03 -21.66 0.08
N ASP A 117 23.38 -22.03 -1.16
CA ASP A 117 23.85 -21.06 -2.17
C ASP A 117 22.78 -20.03 -2.51
N LEU A 118 21.52 -20.46 -2.64
CA LEU A 118 20.38 -19.58 -2.89
C LEU A 118 20.09 -18.65 -1.70
N ALA A 119 20.17 -19.16 -0.46
CA ALA A 119 20.03 -18.35 0.75
C ALA A 119 21.12 -17.27 0.82
N ALA A 120 22.37 -17.63 0.49
CA ALA A 120 23.48 -16.70 0.43
C ALA A 120 23.30 -15.67 -0.70
N ALA A 121 22.76 -16.06 -1.85
CA ALA A 121 22.43 -15.14 -2.95
C ALA A 121 21.34 -14.13 -2.57
N ILE A 122 20.28 -14.56 -1.87
CA ILE A 122 19.24 -13.68 -1.33
C ILE A 122 19.85 -12.67 -0.35
N SER A 123 20.68 -13.16 0.57
CA SER A 123 21.32 -12.33 1.60
C SER A 123 22.23 -11.26 0.98
N ARG A 124 23.08 -11.65 0.01
CA ARG A 124 23.93 -10.71 -0.73
C ARG A 124 23.10 -9.68 -1.48
N ALA A 125 22.10 -10.10 -2.25
CA ALA A 125 21.26 -9.17 -3.00
C ALA A 125 20.50 -8.18 -2.10
N GLY A 126 20.02 -8.62 -0.93
CA GLY A 126 19.41 -7.75 0.07
C GLY A 126 20.40 -6.71 0.60
N ALA A 127 21.60 -7.14 0.99
CA ALA A 127 22.66 -6.27 1.49
C ALA A 127 23.15 -5.27 0.43
N ASP A 128 23.28 -5.69 -0.84
CA ASP A 128 23.70 -4.85 -1.95
C ASP A 128 22.69 -3.74 -2.24
N ILE A 129 21.39 -4.08 -2.20
CA ILE A 129 20.30 -3.09 -2.34
C ILE A 129 20.36 -2.07 -1.20
N GLU A 130 20.51 -2.53 0.05
CA GLU A 130 20.58 -1.64 1.20
C GLU A 130 21.83 -0.75 1.16
N ALA A 131 22.98 -1.30 0.79
CA ALA A 131 24.23 -0.57 0.64
C ALA A 131 24.14 0.47 -0.48
N SER A 132 23.55 0.13 -1.63
CA SER A 132 23.32 1.06 -2.74
C SER A 132 22.37 2.19 -2.34
N LEU A 133 21.26 1.88 -1.67
CA LEU A 133 20.34 2.89 -1.15
C LEU A 133 21.06 3.82 -0.18
N ARG A 134 21.85 3.29 0.75
CA ARG A 134 22.61 4.07 1.74
C ARG A 134 23.67 4.96 1.09
N ALA A 135 24.39 4.44 0.09
CA ALA A 135 25.40 5.21 -0.66
C ALA A 135 24.78 6.40 -1.40
N ASP A 136 23.55 6.25 -1.89
CA ASP A 136 22.79 7.30 -2.57
C ASP A 136 21.98 8.20 -1.61
N GLY A 137 22.07 7.98 -0.30
CA GLY A 137 21.27 8.72 0.71
C GLY A 137 19.76 8.45 0.61
N LEU A 138 19.36 7.31 0.05
CA LEU A 138 17.97 6.93 -0.19
C LEU A 138 17.47 5.95 0.88
N ALA A 139 16.19 6.07 1.25
CA ALA A 139 15.46 5.07 2.00
C ALA A 139 14.72 4.10 1.07
N SER A 140 14.34 2.93 1.59
CA SER A 140 13.51 1.95 0.88
C SER A 140 12.17 2.53 0.39
N ALA A 141 11.65 3.56 1.07
CA ALA A 141 10.44 4.29 0.67
C ALA A 141 10.56 4.93 -0.73
N HIS A 142 11.79 5.27 -1.15
CA HIS A 142 12.11 5.85 -2.45
C HIS A 142 12.09 4.83 -3.59
N LEU A 143 12.03 3.52 -3.31
CA LEU A 143 11.88 2.51 -4.34
C LEU A 143 10.48 2.54 -4.98
N LYS A 144 10.42 2.23 -6.28
CA LYS A 144 9.14 1.91 -6.94
C LYS A 144 8.43 0.79 -6.17
N PRO A 145 7.07 0.78 -6.13
CA PRO A 145 6.34 -0.17 -5.28
C PRO A 145 6.69 -1.64 -5.47
N GLU A 146 6.94 -2.08 -6.70
CA GLU A 146 7.36 -3.46 -7.00
C GLU A 146 8.78 -3.72 -6.49
N SER A 147 9.74 -2.83 -6.77
CA SER A 147 11.12 -2.95 -6.29
C SER A 147 11.20 -2.92 -4.76
N ARG A 148 10.41 -2.07 -4.09
CA ARG A 148 10.33 -2.03 -2.62
C ARG A 148 9.82 -3.36 -2.06
N ALA A 149 8.76 -3.90 -2.64
CA ALA A 149 8.19 -5.17 -2.18
C ALA A 149 9.17 -6.34 -2.35
N LEU A 150 9.93 -6.36 -3.45
CA LEU A 150 10.96 -7.38 -3.69
C LEU A 150 12.18 -7.19 -2.79
N ALA A 151 12.64 -5.96 -2.57
CA ALA A 151 13.71 -5.66 -1.62
C ALA A 151 13.34 -6.08 -0.20
N ALA A 152 12.11 -5.79 0.23
CA ALA A 152 11.59 -6.22 1.52
C ALA A 152 11.51 -7.75 1.65
N TRP A 153 11.09 -8.43 0.57
CA TRP A 153 11.07 -9.89 0.50
C TRP A 153 12.49 -10.46 0.65
N LEU A 154 13.49 -9.91 -0.03
CA LEU A 154 14.89 -10.32 0.10
C LEU A 154 15.41 -10.11 1.52
N ALA A 155 15.17 -8.94 2.11
CA ALA A 155 15.59 -8.64 3.48
C ALA A 155 14.92 -9.57 4.53
N TYR A 156 13.65 -9.94 4.31
CA TYR A 156 12.95 -10.89 5.17
C TYR A 156 13.54 -12.30 5.09
N PHE A 157 13.80 -12.81 3.88
CA PHE A 157 14.34 -14.15 3.65
C PHE A 157 15.87 -14.25 3.69
N ALA A 158 16.58 -13.14 3.90
CA ALA A 158 18.00 -13.15 4.25
C ALA A 158 18.24 -13.75 5.64
N ARG A 159 17.20 -13.81 6.49
CA ARG A 159 17.27 -14.46 7.80
C ARG A 159 17.15 -15.98 7.65
N PRO A 160 18.10 -16.78 8.19
CA PRO A 160 18.10 -18.22 8.01
C PRO A 160 16.81 -18.92 8.44
N GLU A 161 16.20 -18.48 9.54
CA GLU A 161 14.96 -19.04 10.07
C GLU A 161 13.77 -18.83 9.12
N ASN A 162 13.69 -17.66 8.48
CA ASN A 162 12.63 -17.35 7.53
C ASN A 162 12.84 -18.11 6.22
N PHE A 163 14.09 -18.25 5.77
CA PHE A 163 14.42 -19.05 4.60
C PHE A 163 14.10 -20.54 4.80
N ALA A 164 14.42 -21.09 5.98
CA ALA A 164 14.04 -22.46 6.34
C ALA A 164 12.51 -22.65 6.35
N ALA A 165 11.76 -21.69 6.90
CA ALA A 165 10.30 -21.71 6.87
C ALA A 165 9.75 -21.68 5.43
N TYR A 166 10.36 -20.92 4.52
CA TYR A 166 10.02 -20.95 3.10
C TYR A 166 10.19 -22.36 2.52
N GLY A 167 11.35 -23.00 2.78
CA GLY A 167 11.65 -24.34 2.28
C GLY A 167 10.65 -25.40 2.76
N ALA A 168 10.30 -25.38 4.04
CA ALA A 168 9.31 -26.29 4.61
C ALA A 168 7.91 -26.09 4.00
N ALA A 169 7.49 -24.83 3.84
CA ALA A 169 6.22 -24.49 3.19
C ALA A 169 6.18 -24.90 1.72
N LEU A 170 7.30 -24.73 1.00
CA LEU A 170 7.44 -25.10 -0.41
C LEU A 170 7.23 -26.60 -0.63
N ALA A 171 7.86 -27.45 0.19
CA ALA A 171 7.71 -28.91 0.09
C ALA A 171 6.25 -29.35 0.31
N THR A 172 5.60 -28.77 1.33
CA THR A 172 4.19 -29.08 1.65
C THR A 172 3.24 -28.59 0.56
N ALA A 173 3.46 -27.36 0.05
CA ALA A 173 2.63 -26.78 -0.99
C ALA A 173 2.78 -27.52 -2.32
N ARG A 174 3.98 -27.95 -2.69
CA ARG A 174 4.22 -28.75 -3.89
C ARG A 174 3.33 -30.00 -3.90
N ARG A 175 3.41 -30.80 -2.83
CA ARG A 175 2.61 -32.01 -2.67
C ARG A 175 1.11 -31.71 -2.74
N ALA A 176 0.64 -30.72 -1.98
CA ALA A 176 -0.78 -30.35 -1.96
C ALA A 176 -1.31 -29.92 -3.34
N PHE A 177 -0.52 -29.17 -4.12
CA PHE A 177 -0.91 -28.70 -5.44
C PHE A 177 -0.83 -29.76 -6.52
N GLU A 178 0.17 -30.64 -6.46
CA GLU A 178 0.31 -31.79 -7.36
C GLU A 178 -0.83 -32.80 -7.14
N ASP A 179 -1.13 -33.15 -5.88
CA ASP A 179 -2.24 -34.06 -5.51
C ASP A 179 -3.61 -33.54 -5.97
N ALA A 180 -3.83 -32.22 -5.89
CA ALA A 180 -5.11 -31.60 -6.25
C ALA A 180 -5.23 -31.31 -7.77
N ARG A 181 -4.17 -31.52 -8.56
CA ARG A 181 -4.12 -31.15 -9.97
C ARG A 181 -5.07 -32.04 -10.78
N PRO A 182 -5.98 -31.47 -11.59
CA PRO A 182 -6.84 -32.27 -12.45
C PRO A 182 -6.02 -32.91 -13.59
N PRO A 183 -6.31 -34.17 -13.99
CA PRO A 183 -5.58 -34.85 -15.07
C PRO A 183 -5.57 -34.07 -16.40
N ALA A 184 -6.68 -33.42 -16.74
CA ALA A 184 -6.84 -32.63 -17.96
C ALA A 184 -6.44 -31.14 -17.78
N SER A 185 -5.55 -30.83 -16.84
CA SER A 185 -5.13 -29.44 -16.61
C SER A 185 -4.38 -28.85 -17.81
N PRO A 186 -4.74 -27.64 -18.30
CA PRO A 186 -3.99 -26.96 -19.36
C PRO A 186 -2.65 -26.41 -18.88
N PHE A 187 -2.34 -26.53 -17.59
CA PHE A 187 -1.11 -26.07 -16.96
C PHE A 187 -0.08 -27.21 -16.90
N PRO A 188 1.07 -27.11 -17.61
CA PRO A 188 2.07 -28.16 -17.66
C PRO A 188 2.83 -28.33 -16.35
N LEU A 189 3.34 -29.54 -16.13
CA LEU A 189 4.32 -29.84 -15.08
C LEU A 189 5.74 -29.45 -15.54
N PRO A 190 6.69 -29.25 -14.61
CA PRO A 190 6.53 -29.26 -13.15
C PRO A 190 5.75 -28.03 -12.63
N LEU A 191 5.20 -28.14 -11.42
CA LEU A 191 4.68 -26.97 -10.71
C LEU A 191 5.83 -26.25 -9.99
N LEU A 192 5.95 -24.94 -10.22
CA LEU A 192 6.92 -24.07 -9.57
C LEU A 192 6.17 -23.19 -8.57
N ILE A 193 6.20 -23.55 -7.28
CA ILE A 193 5.48 -22.80 -6.23
C ILE A 193 6.33 -21.61 -5.76
N HIS A 194 5.77 -20.40 -5.84
CA HIS A 194 6.45 -19.15 -5.52
C HIS A 194 5.68 -18.42 -4.41
N PHE A 195 6.21 -18.33 -3.19
CA PHE A 195 5.67 -17.44 -2.16
C PHE A 195 6.30 -16.05 -2.27
N ARG A 196 5.60 -15.10 -2.88
CA ARG A 196 6.15 -13.80 -3.26
C ARG A 196 5.21 -12.64 -2.96
N PRO A 197 5.67 -11.38 -3.05
CA PRO A 197 4.78 -10.24 -2.96
C PRO A 197 3.74 -10.31 -4.08
N LEU A 198 2.48 -10.49 -3.70
CA LEU A 198 1.38 -10.70 -4.62
C LEU A 198 0.11 -10.06 -4.07
N LYS A 199 -0.67 -9.43 -4.95
CA LYS A 199 -2.04 -9.00 -4.64
C LYS A 199 -3.02 -10.08 -5.06
N GLY A 200 -3.99 -10.40 -4.20
CA GLY A 200 -4.96 -11.47 -4.41
C GLY A 200 -4.53 -12.78 -3.74
N LEU A 201 -5.26 -13.87 -4.02
CA LEU A 201 -5.05 -15.17 -3.35
C LEU A 201 -3.99 -16.02 -4.03
N TYR A 202 -3.95 -16.03 -5.37
CA TYR A 202 -2.99 -16.80 -6.15
C TYR A 202 -2.95 -16.29 -7.60
N ARG A 203 -1.93 -16.70 -8.36
CA ARG A 203 -1.87 -16.56 -9.82
C ARG A 203 -1.19 -17.79 -10.42
N LEU A 204 -1.78 -18.32 -11.50
CA LEU A 204 -1.20 -19.42 -12.29
C LEU A 204 -0.68 -18.87 -13.61
N ALA A 205 0.52 -19.28 -14.00
CA ALA A 205 1.12 -18.91 -15.29
C ALA A 205 1.85 -20.10 -15.91
N ALA A 206 1.36 -20.57 -17.05
CA ALA A 206 2.04 -21.58 -17.86
C ALA A 206 3.27 -20.99 -18.55
N ARG A 207 4.36 -21.76 -18.59
CA ARG A 207 5.63 -21.41 -19.24
C ARG A 207 6.23 -22.66 -19.91
N PRO A 208 7.22 -22.50 -20.82
CA PRO A 208 7.90 -23.63 -21.45
C PRO A 208 8.51 -24.64 -20.45
N GLY A 209 8.91 -24.19 -19.26
CA GLY A 209 9.51 -25.03 -18.21
C GLY A 209 8.54 -25.48 -17.09
N GLY A 210 7.22 -25.39 -17.31
CA GLY A 210 6.20 -25.79 -16.32
C GLY A 210 5.24 -24.67 -15.95
N THR A 211 4.59 -24.79 -14.80
CA THR A 211 3.60 -23.81 -14.34
C THR A 211 4.07 -23.09 -13.08
N ARG A 212 4.20 -21.77 -13.15
CA ARG A 212 4.41 -20.95 -11.95
C ARG A 212 3.09 -20.78 -11.21
N VAL A 213 3.08 -21.25 -9.97
CA VAL A 213 2.00 -21.06 -9.00
C VAL A 213 2.46 -19.98 -8.02
N MET A 214 1.98 -18.76 -8.20
CA MET A 214 2.38 -17.61 -7.38
C MET A 214 1.37 -17.42 -6.24
N LEU A 215 1.86 -17.47 -5.01
CA LEU A 215 1.11 -17.32 -3.77
C LEU A 215 1.64 -16.10 -2.99
N PRO A 216 0.81 -15.37 -2.23
CA PRO A 216 1.28 -14.34 -1.32
C PRO A 216 2.27 -14.88 -0.29
N THR A 217 3.36 -14.15 -0.05
CA THR A 217 4.42 -14.53 0.90
C THR A 217 3.94 -15.06 2.25
N PRO A 218 2.97 -14.45 2.96
CA PRO A 218 2.59 -14.94 4.29
C PRO A 218 1.89 -16.30 4.28
N MET A 219 1.52 -16.84 3.11
CA MET A 219 1.00 -18.21 2.98
C MET A 219 2.06 -19.29 3.25
N ILE A 220 3.33 -18.93 3.47
CA ILE A 220 4.31 -19.87 4.05
C ILE A 220 3.88 -20.43 5.41
N THR A 221 2.93 -19.75 6.08
CA THR A 221 2.38 -20.17 7.38
C THR A 221 1.20 -21.15 7.26
N PHE A 222 0.76 -21.46 6.04
CA PHE A 222 -0.37 -22.37 5.85
C PHE A 222 0.07 -23.81 6.09
N ASP A 223 -0.74 -24.53 6.87
CA ASP A 223 -0.62 -25.96 7.05
C ASP A 223 -1.12 -26.74 5.83
N GLU A 224 -0.91 -28.05 5.83
CA GLU A 224 -1.29 -28.92 4.71
C GLU A 224 -2.80 -28.84 4.36
N PRO A 225 -3.75 -28.86 5.31
CA PRO A 225 -5.16 -28.68 5.01
C PRO A 225 -5.48 -27.37 4.28
N LEU A 226 -4.92 -26.24 4.73
CA LEU A 226 -5.11 -24.94 4.06
C LEU A 226 -4.48 -24.90 2.68
N LEU A 227 -3.30 -25.49 2.50
CA LEU A 227 -2.64 -25.58 1.20
C LEU A 227 -3.42 -26.46 0.22
N ARG A 228 -4.04 -27.56 0.69
CA ARG A 228 -4.93 -28.40 -0.14
C ARG A 228 -6.20 -27.65 -0.53
N ALA A 229 -6.81 -26.89 0.39
CA ALA A 229 -7.96 -26.04 0.08
C ALA A 229 -7.59 -24.94 -0.94
N LEU A 230 -6.42 -24.32 -0.79
CA LEU A 230 -5.91 -23.31 -1.72
C LEU A 230 -5.63 -23.91 -3.10
N ALA A 231 -5.06 -25.12 -3.15
CA ALA A 231 -4.84 -25.85 -4.39
C ALA A 231 -6.16 -26.17 -5.09
N ALA A 232 -7.15 -26.69 -4.37
CA ALA A 232 -8.49 -26.94 -4.90
C ALA A 232 -9.13 -25.67 -5.47
N LEU A 233 -9.03 -24.54 -4.75
CA LEU A 233 -9.47 -23.23 -5.24
C LEU A 233 -8.72 -22.77 -6.49
N SER A 234 -7.42 -23.08 -6.58
CA SER A 234 -6.59 -22.68 -7.72
C SER A 234 -7.01 -23.36 -9.02
N TRP A 235 -7.41 -24.63 -8.95
CA TRP A 235 -7.83 -25.44 -10.09
C TRP A 235 -9.34 -25.35 -10.36
N ARG A 236 -10.15 -25.16 -9.32
CA ARG A 236 -11.62 -25.07 -9.40
C ARG A 236 -12.07 -23.78 -8.73
N ARG A 237 -12.37 -22.77 -9.55
CA ARG A 237 -12.74 -21.42 -9.06
C ARG A 237 -14.02 -21.39 -8.21
N THR A 238 -14.82 -22.46 -8.23
CA THR A 238 -16.04 -22.63 -7.44
C THR A 238 -15.78 -23.19 -6.03
N ALA A 239 -14.56 -23.63 -5.71
CA ALA A 239 -14.25 -24.13 -4.37
C ALA A 239 -14.39 -23.03 -3.32
N ASP A 240 -14.67 -23.43 -2.08
CA ASP A 240 -14.87 -22.48 -1.00
C ASP A 240 -13.58 -21.74 -0.64
N ARG A 241 -13.64 -20.41 -0.66
CA ARG A 241 -12.53 -19.52 -0.32
C ARG A 241 -12.53 -19.09 1.14
N GLN A 242 -13.59 -19.37 1.91
CA GLN A 242 -13.70 -18.91 3.30
C GLN A 242 -12.57 -19.38 4.20
N PRO A 243 -12.13 -20.66 4.15
CA PRO A 243 -11.04 -21.12 5.01
C PRO A 243 -9.74 -20.33 4.78
N ILE A 244 -9.46 -20.01 3.51
CA ILE A 244 -8.27 -19.25 3.10
C ILE A 244 -8.36 -17.81 3.60
N LEU A 245 -9.50 -17.13 3.37
CA LEU A 245 -9.69 -15.76 3.83
C LEU A 245 -9.65 -15.66 5.35
N ALA A 246 -10.22 -16.63 6.06
CA ALA A 246 -10.17 -16.70 7.52
C ALA A 246 -8.72 -16.89 8.00
N ALA A 247 -7.95 -17.80 7.39
CA ALA A 247 -6.56 -18.02 7.74
C ALA A 247 -5.68 -16.78 7.51
N MET A 248 -5.93 -16.02 6.44
CA MET A 248 -5.23 -14.76 6.18
C MET A 248 -5.46 -13.69 7.26
N MET A 249 -6.55 -13.78 8.01
CA MET A 249 -6.85 -12.86 9.11
C MET A 249 -6.27 -13.31 10.46
N ARG A 250 -5.66 -14.50 10.54
CA ARG A 250 -5.11 -15.04 11.80
C ARG A 250 -3.70 -14.53 12.07
N GLY A 251 -3.31 -14.60 13.34
CA GLY A 251 -2.02 -14.13 13.86
C GLY A 251 -0.80 -14.57 13.03
N PRO A 252 -0.63 -15.85 12.64
CA PRO A 252 0.54 -16.29 11.88
C PRO A 252 0.72 -15.57 10.54
N TYR A 253 -0.36 -15.44 9.76
CA TYR A 253 -0.32 -14.74 8.48
C TYR A 253 -0.02 -13.25 8.66
N GLN A 254 -0.72 -12.62 9.61
CA GLN A 254 -0.56 -11.20 9.91
C GLN A 254 0.85 -10.86 10.43
N ALA A 255 1.46 -11.76 11.22
CA ALA A 255 2.81 -11.59 11.73
C ALA A 255 3.85 -11.57 10.60
N VAL A 256 3.80 -12.53 9.66
CA VAL A 256 4.73 -12.55 8.52
C VAL A 256 4.53 -11.33 7.63
N LEU A 257 3.28 -10.95 7.35
CA LEU A 257 3.01 -9.76 6.56
C LEU A 257 3.58 -8.50 7.22
N ALA A 258 3.39 -8.34 8.54
CA ALA A 258 3.92 -7.21 9.28
C ALA A 258 5.46 -7.15 9.27
N GLN A 259 6.12 -8.30 9.44
CA GLN A 259 7.58 -8.37 9.41
C GLN A 259 8.14 -8.04 8.02
N VAL A 260 7.52 -8.54 6.94
CA VAL A 260 7.91 -8.17 5.56
C VAL A 260 7.67 -6.67 5.31
N GLU A 261 6.60 -6.09 5.83
CA GLU A 261 6.31 -4.67 5.67
C GLU A 261 7.29 -3.77 6.45
N VAL A 262 7.75 -4.19 7.65
CA VAL A 262 8.83 -3.51 8.38
C VAL A 262 10.11 -3.47 7.54
N CYS A 263 10.42 -4.55 6.83
CA CYS A 263 11.52 -4.57 5.86
C CYS A 263 11.29 -3.64 4.66
N ALA A 264 10.04 -3.30 4.34
CA ALA A 264 9.69 -2.44 3.20
C ALA A 264 9.83 -0.95 3.52
N SER A 265 9.48 -0.50 4.73
CA SER A 265 9.66 0.87 5.22
C SER A 265 9.58 0.90 6.75
N PRO A 266 10.61 1.39 7.46
CA PRO A 266 10.59 1.48 8.93
C PRO A 266 9.68 2.57 9.52
N ALA A 267 9.12 3.47 8.72
CA ALA A 267 8.38 4.64 9.22
C ALA A 267 6.89 4.59 8.88
N GLU A 268 6.05 4.64 9.91
CA GLU A 268 4.64 5.02 9.77
C GLU A 268 4.56 6.45 9.22
N VAL A 269 3.97 6.62 8.03
CA VAL A 269 3.71 7.97 7.49
C VAL A 269 2.32 8.42 7.97
N GLY A 270 2.19 8.61 9.28
CA GLY A 270 0.98 9.10 9.94
C GLY A 270 0.83 10.63 9.92
N ALA A 271 1.94 11.36 9.91
CA ALA A 271 1.94 12.82 9.87
C ALA A 271 1.66 13.34 8.44
N GLY A 272 0.52 14.00 8.26
CA GLY A 272 0.23 14.83 7.09
C GLY A 272 0.81 16.24 7.24
N LEU A 273 0.64 17.08 6.23
CA LEU A 273 1.07 18.49 6.31
C LEU A 273 0.24 19.33 7.26
N ARG A 274 -1.04 18.98 7.41
CA ARG A 274 -2.00 19.74 8.24
C ARG A 274 -2.62 18.87 9.32
N HIS A 275 -2.82 17.59 9.04
CA HIS A 275 -3.46 16.66 9.95
C HIS A 275 -2.54 15.50 10.29
N ASP A 276 -2.52 15.10 11.56
CA ASP A 276 -1.82 13.92 12.03
C ASP A 276 -2.82 12.78 12.25
N LEU A 277 -2.68 11.69 11.48
CA LEU A 277 -3.58 10.54 11.61
C LEU A 277 -3.42 9.86 12.95
N ARG A 278 -2.23 9.89 13.58
CA ARG A 278 -2.00 9.32 14.91
C ARG A 278 -2.88 10.02 15.95
N GLN A 279 -2.88 11.35 15.94
CA GLN A 279 -3.70 12.15 16.84
C GLN A 279 -5.19 11.91 16.61
N ALA A 280 -5.62 11.84 15.34
CA ALA A 280 -7.00 11.49 15.01
C ALA A 280 -7.39 10.11 15.52
N PHE A 281 -6.52 9.11 15.37
CA PHE A 281 -6.76 7.78 15.93
C PHE A 281 -6.88 7.82 17.45
N GLU A 282 -5.99 8.51 18.15
CA GLU A 282 -6.00 8.57 19.62
C GLU A 282 -7.29 9.19 20.16
N ARG A 283 -7.72 10.32 19.58
CA ARG A 283 -9.00 10.96 19.93
C ARG A 283 -10.18 10.02 19.70
N VAL A 284 -10.23 9.38 18.53
CA VAL A 284 -11.33 8.49 18.15
C VAL A 284 -11.35 7.21 19.00
N ASN A 285 -10.18 6.63 19.25
CA ASN A 285 -10.03 5.44 20.10
C ASN A 285 -10.52 5.73 21.53
N ALA A 286 -10.09 6.85 22.10
CA ALA A 286 -10.55 7.28 23.42
C ALA A 286 -12.07 7.51 23.44
N ALA A 287 -12.61 8.26 22.47
CA ALA A 287 -14.01 8.68 22.47
C ALA A 287 -15.02 7.55 22.16
N TYR A 288 -14.67 6.59 21.31
CA TYR A 288 -15.65 5.61 20.79
C TYR A 288 -15.28 4.14 21.02
N PHE A 289 -14.05 3.86 21.42
CA PHE A 289 -13.54 2.50 21.62
C PHE A 289 -12.90 2.31 23.01
N ALA A 290 -13.18 3.22 23.94
CA ALA A 290 -12.68 3.21 25.32
C ALA A 290 -11.15 3.10 25.44
N GLY A 291 -10.41 3.54 24.43
CA GLY A 291 -8.95 3.40 24.35
C GLY A 291 -8.45 1.97 24.15
N ALA A 292 -9.34 0.98 24.03
CA ALA A 292 -8.97 -0.43 24.02
C ALA A 292 -8.46 -0.93 22.65
N MET A 293 -8.59 -0.13 21.60
CA MET A 293 -8.16 -0.53 20.26
C MET A 293 -6.65 -0.34 20.11
N ALA A 294 -5.92 -1.41 19.77
CA ALA A 294 -4.51 -1.29 19.36
C ALA A 294 -4.41 -0.48 18.07
N ALA A 295 -3.44 0.43 17.95
CA ALA A 295 -3.25 1.23 16.75
C ALA A 295 -3.07 0.36 15.49
N PRO A 296 -3.96 0.44 14.49
CA PRO A 296 -3.65 -0.06 13.16
C PRO A 296 -2.60 0.87 12.53
N ARG A 297 -1.96 0.41 11.45
CA ARG A 297 -1.11 1.29 10.65
C ARG A 297 -1.92 2.43 10.08
N LEU A 298 -1.37 3.63 10.09
CA LEU A 298 -2.03 4.82 9.58
C LEU A 298 -1.24 5.37 8.40
N GLU A 299 -1.92 5.53 7.27
CA GLU A 299 -1.28 5.96 6.04
C GLU A 299 -2.12 6.99 5.31
N TRP A 300 -1.48 8.02 4.77
CA TRP A 300 -2.09 8.83 3.73
C TRP A 300 -2.03 8.11 2.38
N SER A 301 -3.12 8.15 1.61
CA SER A 301 -3.14 7.63 0.25
C SER A 301 -2.12 8.37 -0.61
N ARG A 302 -1.38 7.70 -1.51
CA ARG A 302 -0.27 8.32 -2.27
C ARG A 302 -0.65 9.37 -3.34
N ALA A 303 -1.94 9.52 -3.64
CA ALA A 303 -2.44 10.46 -4.65
C ALA A 303 -3.79 11.03 -4.21
N PHE A 304 -4.14 12.22 -4.69
CA PHE A 304 -5.45 12.82 -4.45
C PHE A 304 -6.59 11.95 -5.00
N THR A 305 -7.35 11.31 -4.10
CA THR A 305 -8.59 10.60 -4.44
C THR A 305 -9.81 11.29 -3.82
N PHE A 306 -10.82 11.52 -4.65
CA PHE A 306 -12.08 12.18 -4.26
C PHE A 306 -13.29 11.23 -4.33
N ARG A 307 -13.06 9.98 -4.75
CA ARG A 307 -14.09 8.94 -4.84
C ARG A 307 -14.21 8.14 -3.54
N LYS A 308 -13.10 8.00 -2.82
CA LYS A 308 -13.00 7.25 -1.57
C LYS A 308 -12.10 8.03 -0.62
N PHE A 309 -12.63 8.39 0.55
CA PHE A 309 -11.97 9.27 1.51
C PHE A 309 -11.19 8.52 2.59
N GLY A 310 -11.56 7.28 2.86
CA GLY A 310 -10.83 6.37 3.74
C GLY A 310 -10.98 4.92 3.26
N HIS A 311 -10.06 4.07 3.68
CA HIS A 311 -10.23 2.63 3.57
C HIS A 311 -9.41 1.88 4.60
N TYR A 312 -10.08 1.02 5.37
CA TYR A 312 -9.44 -0.01 6.16
C TYR A 312 -9.08 -1.24 5.30
N ASP A 313 -7.79 -1.48 5.12
CA ASP A 313 -7.23 -2.70 4.55
C ASP A 313 -7.11 -3.76 5.65
N ARG A 314 -8.09 -4.67 5.70
CA ARG A 314 -8.13 -5.78 6.66
C ARG A 314 -6.90 -6.67 6.60
N LEU A 315 -6.31 -6.84 5.41
CA LEU A 315 -5.16 -7.74 5.26
C LEU A 315 -3.91 -7.17 5.89
N ARG A 316 -3.71 -5.85 5.88
CA ARG A 316 -2.51 -5.18 6.42
C ARG A 316 -2.67 -4.60 7.82
N ASP A 317 -3.89 -4.71 8.36
CA ASP A 317 -4.38 -3.92 9.49
C ASP A 317 -4.02 -2.43 9.35
N ALA A 318 -4.41 -1.84 8.22
CA ALA A 318 -4.01 -0.48 7.86
C ALA A 318 -5.23 0.40 7.53
N VAL A 319 -5.32 1.58 8.15
CA VAL A 319 -6.26 2.64 7.80
C VAL A 319 -5.57 3.60 6.85
N MET A 320 -6.07 3.67 5.63
CA MET A 320 -5.61 4.63 4.63
C MET A 320 -6.61 5.79 4.51
N VAL A 321 -6.15 7.01 4.73
CA VAL A 321 -6.95 8.24 4.57
C VAL A 321 -6.55 8.98 3.30
N SER A 322 -7.52 9.51 2.57
CA SER A 322 -7.25 10.19 1.31
C SER A 322 -6.44 11.47 1.48
N LEU A 323 -5.44 11.64 0.62
CA LEU A 323 -4.61 12.85 0.49
C LEU A 323 -5.44 14.14 0.33
N SER A 324 -6.64 14.03 -0.27
CA SER A 324 -7.54 15.18 -0.50
C SER A 324 -8.16 15.76 0.77
N LEU A 325 -7.97 15.08 1.91
CA LEU A 325 -8.39 15.53 3.22
C LEU A 325 -7.27 16.21 4.01
N ASP A 326 -6.02 16.20 3.54
CA ASP A 326 -4.90 16.86 4.23
C ASP A 326 -4.75 18.34 3.82
N GLY A 327 -5.86 19.08 3.86
CA GLY A 327 -5.94 20.48 3.45
C GLY A 327 -6.28 21.41 4.61
N PRO A 328 -5.88 22.69 4.57
CA PRO A 328 -6.26 23.67 5.60
C PRO A 328 -7.76 23.97 5.60
N ASP A 329 -8.45 23.71 4.48
CA ASP A 329 -9.91 23.82 4.36
C ASP A 329 -10.66 22.61 4.95
N VAL A 330 -9.94 21.61 5.48
CA VAL A 330 -10.51 20.40 6.07
C VAL A 330 -10.49 20.53 7.58
N PRO A 331 -11.67 20.61 8.22
CA PRO A 331 -11.74 20.61 9.66
C PRO A 331 -11.30 19.28 10.27
N GLU A 332 -10.72 19.33 11.45
CA GLU A 332 -10.25 18.15 12.18
C GLU A 332 -11.33 17.09 12.41
N TYR A 333 -12.57 17.51 12.70
CA TYR A 333 -13.71 16.60 12.90
C TYR A 333 -14.01 15.74 11.66
N VAL A 334 -13.61 16.17 10.46
CA VAL A 334 -13.77 15.39 9.24
C VAL A 334 -12.76 14.26 9.19
N ILE A 335 -11.52 14.50 9.61
CA ILE A 335 -10.49 13.47 9.72
C ILE A 335 -10.89 12.44 10.79
N ASP A 336 -11.36 12.92 11.95
CA ASP A 336 -11.86 12.07 13.02
C ASP A 336 -13.04 11.22 12.56
N PHE A 337 -13.95 11.78 11.75
CA PHE A 337 -15.07 11.01 11.20
C PHE A 337 -14.62 9.93 10.22
N VAL A 338 -13.69 10.24 9.30
CA VAL A 338 -13.16 9.23 8.37
C VAL A 338 -12.40 8.15 9.15
N MET A 339 -11.58 8.53 10.13
CA MET A 339 -10.90 7.59 11.01
C MET A 339 -11.90 6.69 11.73
N TYR A 340 -12.93 7.26 12.36
CA TYR A 340 -13.99 6.52 13.04
C TYR A 340 -14.69 5.53 12.09
N HIS A 341 -15.03 5.97 10.87
CA HIS A 341 -15.62 5.09 9.86
C HIS A 341 -14.74 3.89 9.53
N GLU A 342 -13.44 4.10 9.34
CA GLU A 342 -12.50 3.02 9.03
C GLU A 342 -12.24 2.10 10.24
N LEU A 343 -12.20 2.65 11.46
CA LEU A 343 -12.10 1.83 12.69
C LEU A 343 -13.38 1.03 12.96
N LEU A 344 -14.55 1.51 12.56
CA LEU A 344 -15.79 0.71 12.60
C LEU A 344 -15.71 -0.51 11.68
N HIS A 345 -15.08 -0.40 10.50
CA HIS A 345 -14.86 -1.55 9.61
C HIS A 345 -13.95 -2.61 10.22
N ARG A 346 -13.02 -2.18 11.07
CA ARG A 346 -12.14 -3.05 11.86
C ARG A 346 -12.89 -3.68 13.03
N HIS A 347 -13.63 -2.88 13.80
CA HIS A 347 -14.33 -3.31 15.01
C HIS A 347 -15.48 -4.30 14.72
N LEU A 348 -16.33 -3.99 13.75
CA LEU A 348 -17.51 -4.81 13.43
C LEU A 348 -17.19 -5.98 12.47
N GLY A 349 -15.99 -5.99 11.90
CA GLY A 349 -15.60 -6.95 10.87
C GLY A 349 -16.48 -6.86 9.61
N ALA A 350 -16.45 -7.90 8.78
CA ALA A 350 -17.41 -8.06 7.69
C ALA A 350 -18.36 -9.21 7.99
N LYS A 351 -19.66 -8.95 7.88
CA LYS A 351 -20.68 -10.00 7.90
C LYS A 351 -20.88 -10.54 6.49
N TRP A 352 -20.93 -11.87 6.38
CA TRP A 352 -21.18 -12.57 5.13
C TRP A 352 -22.67 -12.86 5.02
N ASP A 353 -23.31 -12.32 3.98
CA ASP A 353 -24.72 -12.61 3.67
C ASP A 353 -24.81 -13.06 2.21
N GLY A 354 -25.29 -14.28 1.97
CA GLY A 354 -25.53 -14.84 0.63
C GLY A 354 -24.34 -14.77 -0.34
N GLY A 355 -23.09 -14.87 0.14
CA GLY A 355 -21.88 -14.82 -0.69
C GLY A 355 -21.40 -13.41 -1.07
N ARG A 356 -22.08 -12.34 -0.62
CA ARG A 356 -21.63 -10.95 -0.72
C ARG A 356 -21.21 -10.42 0.65
N GLN A 357 -20.12 -9.66 0.65
CA GLN A 357 -19.58 -9.06 1.87
C GLN A 357 -20.32 -7.76 2.16
N ALA A 358 -21.20 -7.74 3.17
CA ALA A 358 -21.92 -6.54 3.57
C ALA A 358 -21.03 -5.69 4.51
N GLN A 359 -20.46 -4.60 3.99
CA GLN A 359 -19.54 -3.73 4.74
C GLN A 359 -20.27 -2.63 5.54
N HIS A 360 -21.49 -2.25 5.15
CA HIS A 360 -22.30 -1.21 5.81
C HIS A 360 -23.67 -1.76 6.22
N THR A 361 -23.67 -2.74 7.12
CA THR A 361 -24.87 -3.35 7.72
C THR A 361 -25.72 -2.32 8.48
N PRO A 362 -26.99 -2.63 8.84
CA PRO A 362 -27.79 -1.75 9.68
C PRO A 362 -27.10 -1.37 10.99
N GLU A 363 -26.42 -2.34 11.62
CA GLU A 363 -25.60 -2.13 12.82
C GLU A 363 -24.45 -1.15 12.57
N PHE A 364 -23.71 -1.31 11.47
CA PHE A 364 -22.66 -0.36 11.08
C PHE A 364 -23.23 1.05 10.94
N ARG A 365 -24.36 1.21 10.23
CA ARG A 365 -24.99 2.52 10.02
C ARG A 365 -25.50 3.14 11.31
N GLN A 366 -25.97 2.34 12.27
CA GLN A 366 -26.35 2.84 13.59
C GLN A 366 -25.13 3.29 14.39
N ALA A 367 -24.05 2.51 14.39
CA ALA A 367 -22.81 2.88 15.04
C ALA A 367 -22.21 4.15 14.43
N GLU A 368 -22.14 4.23 13.09
CA GLU A 368 -21.62 5.40 12.37
C GLU A 368 -22.33 6.70 12.75
N LYS A 369 -23.65 6.66 12.94
CA LYS A 369 -24.47 7.80 13.39
C LYS A 369 -24.18 8.29 14.81
N ARG A 370 -23.48 7.50 15.64
CA ARG A 370 -23.09 7.89 16.99
C ARG A 370 -21.92 8.87 17.02
N PHE A 371 -21.26 9.11 15.88
CA PHE A 371 -20.24 10.13 15.79
C PHE A 371 -20.84 11.51 16.13
N HIS A 372 -20.26 12.21 17.10
CA HIS A 372 -20.85 13.43 17.67
C HIS A 372 -21.17 14.53 16.64
N ARG A 373 -20.44 14.58 15.51
CA ARG A 373 -20.64 15.51 14.39
C ARG A 373 -21.02 14.83 13.08
N TYR A 374 -21.78 13.73 13.16
CA TYR A 374 -22.10 12.88 12.01
C TYR A 374 -22.65 13.66 10.81
N GLN A 375 -23.65 14.50 11.06
CA GLN A 375 -24.33 15.25 9.99
C GLN A 375 -23.40 16.26 9.31
N GLU A 376 -22.62 17.01 10.10
CA GLU A 376 -21.66 17.99 9.60
C GLU A 376 -20.56 17.31 8.76
N ALA A 377 -19.98 16.22 9.28
CA ALA A 377 -18.93 15.49 8.59
C ALA A 377 -19.43 14.87 7.27
N ARG A 378 -20.64 14.29 7.27
CA ARG A 378 -21.24 13.77 6.05
C ARG A 378 -21.57 14.85 5.03
N ALA A 379 -22.14 15.98 5.45
CA ALA A 379 -22.43 17.10 4.56
C ALA A 379 -21.13 17.63 3.92
N PHE A 380 -20.07 17.76 4.72
CA PHE A 380 -18.75 18.17 4.24
C PHE A 380 -18.18 17.21 3.19
N LEU A 381 -18.16 15.90 3.49
CA LEU A 381 -17.64 14.88 2.57
C LEU A 381 -18.49 14.75 1.29
N GLN A 382 -19.82 14.88 1.39
CA GLN A 382 -20.72 14.91 0.24
C GLN A 382 -20.47 16.15 -0.63
N GLY A 383 -20.31 17.32 -0.02
CA GLY A 383 -19.94 18.55 -0.73
C GLY A 383 -18.60 18.41 -1.46
N ARG A 384 -17.65 17.66 -0.89
CA ARG A 384 -16.37 17.32 -1.54
C ARG A 384 -16.51 16.29 -2.67
N ALA A 385 -17.41 15.30 -2.54
CA ALA A 385 -17.64 14.27 -3.55
C ALA A 385 -18.53 14.75 -4.73
N GLY A 386 -19.42 15.72 -4.48
CA GLY A 386 -20.45 16.20 -5.41
C GLY A 386 -20.03 17.38 -6.30
N ARG A 387 -18.92 18.06 -6.01
CA ARG A 387 -18.33 19.11 -6.88
C ARG A 387 -17.62 18.46 -8.09
N ARG A 388 -18.39 17.78 -8.95
CA ARG A 388 -17.93 17.16 -10.20
C ARG A 388 -17.63 18.17 -11.31
#